data_AF-A0A9D7FV08-F1
#
_entry.id   AF-A0A9D7FV08-F1
#
_cell.length_a   1.000
_cell.length_b   1.000
_cell.length_c   1.000
_cell.angle_alpha   90.00
_cell.angle_beta   90.00
_cell.angle_gamma   90.00
#
_symmetry.space_group_name_H-M   'P 1'
#
loop_
_entity.id
_entity.type
_entity.pdbx_description
1 polymer ?
#
loop_
_entity_poly.entity_id
_entity_poly.type
_entity_poly.pdbx_seq_one_letter_code
_entity_poly.pdbx_strand_id
1 'polypeptide(L)'
;METNSMSLSLPQIPALQTSGFGVEDLQSLSDRTRSGKKLSDQEIQKIGQQFESLLLHQLLSIMRRSIPKTELFGKNSAEGVYQDLFDEKMAEQVAQSGQTGISSSIVEEIQRQQEQVNPSSVGSRFIPLHPSSEKFSPWVSQENSGH
;
A
#
# COMPACT_ATOMS: atom_id res chain seq x y z
N MET A 1 32.43 -32.27 49.50
CA MET A 1 32.20 -30.81 49.42
C MET A 1 31.89 -30.51 47.97
N GLU A 2 30.62 -30.57 47.60
CA GLU A 2 30.18 -30.39 46.21
C GLU A 2 30.02 -28.89 45.94
N THR A 3 30.79 -28.36 44.99
CA THR A 3 30.67 -26.98 44.53
C THR A 3 29.44 -26.88 43.65
N ASN A 4 28.31 -26.51 44.26
CA ASN A 4 27.08 -26.17 43.56
C ASN A 4 27.38 -24.99 42.61
N SER A 5 27.53 -25.33 41.33
CA SER A 5 27.83 -24.40 40.26
C SER A 5 26.52 -23.70 39.89
N MET A 6 26.25 -22.55 40.50
CA MET A 6 25.11 -21.71 40.13
C MET A 6 25.30 -21.21 38.70
N SER A 7 24.67 -21.89 37.75
CA SER A 7 24.57 -21.41 36.37
C SER A 7 23.73 -20.14 36.37
N LEU A 8 24.38 -19.01 36.12
CA LEU A 8 23.73 -17.74 35.82
C LEU A 8 23.02 -17.90 34.47
N SER A 9 21.75 -18.32 34.50
CA SER A 9 20.88 -18.27 33.34
C SER A 9 20.63 -16.81 33.00
N LEU A 10 21.13 -16.37 31.83
CA LEU A 10 20.79 -15.06 31.30
C LEU A 10 19.26 -14.97 31.18
N PRO A 11 18.63 -13.88 31.67
CA PRO A 11 17.23 -13.64 31.40
C PRO A 11 17.02 -13.65 29.88
N GLN A 12 16.15 -14.55 29.41
CA GLN A 12 15.74 -14.57 28.01
C GLN A 12 14.95 -13.28 27.77
N ILE A 13 15.51 -12.35 27.00
CA ILE A 13 14.76 -11.19 26.53
C ILE A 13 13.71 -11.77 25.59
N PRO A 14 12.39 -11.66 25.89
CA PRO A 14 11.37 -12.14 24.99
C PRO A 14 11.61 -11.51 23.63
N ALA A 15 11.59 -12.32 22.57
CA ALA A 15 11.65 -11.81 21.20
C ALA A 15 10.63 -10.69 21.11
N LEU A 16 11.10 -9.48 20.81
CA LEU A 16 10.27 -8.29 20.73
C LEU A 16 9.21 -8.60 19.67
N GLN A 17 7.98 -8.85 20.11
CA GLN A 17 6.85 -9.06 19.21
C GLN A 17 6.56 -7.71 18.58
N THR A 18 7.31 -7.40 17.53
CA THR A 18 7.01 -6.32 16.61
C THR A 18 5.67 -6.67 15.97
N SER A 19 4.60 -6.22 16.61
CA SER A 19 3.24 -6.23 16.09
C SER A 19 3.03 -5.23 14.94
N GLY A 20 4.07 -4.49 14.56
CA GLY A 20 4.16 -3.70 13.33
C GLY A 20 4.83 -4.49 12.21
N PHE A 21 4.46 -4.17 10.96
CA PHE A 21 5.03 -4.67 9.70
C PHE A 21 5.96 -5.89 9.84
N GLY A 22 5.37 -7.05 10.07
CA GLY A 22 6.11 -8.29 9.98
C GLY A 22 6.60 -8.51 8.56
N VAL A 23 7.79 -9.10 8.41
CA VAL A 23 8.29 -9.59 7.12
C VAL A 23 7.27 -10.53 6.47
N GLU A 24 6.47 -11.26 7.26
CA GLU A 24 5.37 -12.09 6.78
C GLU A 24 4.27 -11.31 6.06
N ASP A 25 3.91 -10.11 6.53
CA ASP A 25 2.81 -9.34 5.92
C ASP A 25 3.22 -8.86 4.52
N LEU A 26 4.46 -8.39 4.39
CA LEU A 26 5.05 -7.99 3.10
C LEU A 26 5.14 -9.16 2.13
N GLN A 27 5.59 -10.34 2.58
CA GLN A 27 5.66 -11.53 1.73
C GLN A 27 4.26 -11.95 1.25
N SER A 28 3.27 -11.98 2.15
CA SER A 28 1.90 -12.34 1.79
C SER A 28 1.28 -11.37 0.78
N LEU A 29 1.56 -10.07 0.89
CA LEU A 29 1.12 -9.05 -0.06
C LEU A 29 1.82 -9.20 -1.42
N SER A 30 3.11 -9.53 -1.41
CA SER A 30 3.92 -9.77 -2.61
C SER A 30 3.41 -10.98 -3.40
N ASP A 31 3.11 -12.08 -2.72
CA ASP A 31 2.61 -13.30 -3.36
C ASP A 31 1.22 -13.09 -3.99
N ARG A 32 0.43 -12.20 -3.40
CA ARG A 32 -0.94 -11.92 -3.84
C ARG A 32 -1.00 -10.95 -5.01
N THR A 33 -0.19 -9.90 -4.97
CA THR A 33 0.01 -9.02 -6.13
C THR A 33 0.58 -9.81 -7.30
N ARG A 34 1.51 -10.74 -7.05
CA ARG A 34 2.09 -11.62 -8.09
C ARG A 34 1.11 -12.65 -8.66
N SER A 35 0.19 -13.16 -7.85
CA SER A 35 -0.85 -14.10 -8.29
C SER A 35 -2.02 -13.42 -9.02
N GLY A 36 -2.03 -12.09 -9.13
CA GLY A 36 -3.09 -11.34 -9.83
C GLY A 36 -4.45 -11.41 -9.12
N LYS A 37 -4.47 -11.85 -7.86
CA LYS A 37 -5.71 -11.95 -7.08
C LYS A 37 -6.08 -10.56 -6.57
N LYS A 38 -7.34 -10.15 -6.78
CA LYS A 38 -7.87 -8.92 -6.17
C LYS A 38 -7.67 -8.94 -4.65
N LEU A 39 -7.25 -7.81 -4.10
CA LEU A 39 -7.19 -7.64 -2.65
C LEU A 39 -8.59 -7.33 -2.14
N SER A 40 -8.96 -7.84 -0.97
CA SER A 40 -10.20 -7.43 -0.30
C SER A 40 -10.06 -6.04 0.30
N ASP A 41 -11.19 -5.37 0.55
CA ASP A 41 -11.20 -4.03 1.15
C ASP A 41 -10.48 -3.98 2.50
N GLN A 42 -10.62 -5.03 3.33
CA GLN A 42 -9.93 -5.12 4.61
C GLN A 42 -8.40 -5.13 4.44
N GLU A 43 -7.91 -5.77 3.38
CA GLU A 43 -6.47 -5.86 3.11
C GLU A 43 -5.95 -4.56 2.52
N ILE A 44 -6.73 -3.92 1.64
CA ILE A 44 -6.41 -2.59 1.13
C ILE A 44 -6.33 -1.58 2.28
N GLN A 45 -7.31 -1.61 3.20
CA GLN A 45 -7.31 -0.78 4.40
C GLN A 45 -6.07 -1.06 5.28
N LYS A 46 -5.76 -2.34 5.48
CA LYS A 46 -4.57 -2.75 6.24
C LYS A 46 -3.28 -2.21 5.60
N ILE A 47 -3.17 -2.25 4.28
CA ILE A 47 -2.02 -1.70 3.53
C ILE A 47 -1.93 -0.18 3.70
N GLY A 48 -3.06 0.53 3.60
CA GLY A 48 -3.11 1.97 3.78
C GLY A 48 -2.64 2.41 5.17
N GLN A 49 -3.19 1.79 6.23
CA GLN A 49 -2.79 2.05 7.62
C GLN A 49 -1.32 1.73 7.86
N GLN A 50 -0.86 0.63 7.28
CA GLN A 50 0.54 0.23 7.34
C GLN A 50 1.43 1.31 6.70
N PHE A 51 1.20 1.67 5.45
CA PHE A 51 2.02 2.69 4.80
C PHE A 51 2.01 4.03 5.55
N GLU A 52 0.88 4.43 6.11
CA GLU A 52 0.78 5.60 6.98
C GLU A 52 1.71 5.48 8.21
N SER A 53 1.75 4.33 8.88
CA SER A 53 2.67 4.07 9.99
C SER A 53 4.14 4.24 9.57
N LEU A 54 4.54 3.71 8.41
CA LEU A 54 5.91 3.85 7.91
C LEU A 54 6.28 5.32 7.68
N LEU A 55 5.38 6.08 7.06
CA LEU A 55 5.59 7.50 6.81
C LEU A 55 5.70 8.29 8.12
N LEU A 56 4.82 8.01 9.08
CA LEU A 56 4.84 8.66 10.38
C LEU A 56 6.10 8.34 11.16
N HIS A 57 6.55 7.08 11.15
CA HIS A 57 7.80 6.69 11.78
C HIS A 57 8.98 7.44 11.15
N GLN A 58 9.05 7.51 9.81
CA GLN A 58 10.09 8.27 9.12
C GLN A 58 10.03 9.76 9.46
N LEU A 59 8.84 10.35 9.55
CA LEU A 59 8.63 11.74 9.94
C LEU A 59 9.12 12.01 11.36
N LEU A 60 8.68 11.20 12.34
CA LEU A 60 9.10 11.28 13.75
C LEU A 60 10.62 11.17 13.86
N SER A 61 11.21 10.19 13.17
CA SER A 61 12.66 9.96 13.13
C SER A 61 13.43 11.16 12.56
N ILE A 62 12.93 11.80 11.49
CA ILE A 62 13.53 13.03 10.92
C ILE A 62 13.42 14.18 11.92
N MET A 63 12.25 14.40 12.53
CA MET A 63 12.06 15.46 13.50
C MET A 63 13.01 15.31 14.69
N ARG A 64 13.17 14.09 15.21
CA ARG A 64 14.10 13.78 16.30
C ARG A 64 15.56 14.02 15.90
N ARG A 65 15.97 13.57 14.72
CA ARG A 65 17.33 13.82 14.18
C ARG A 65 17.65 15.30 13.97
N SER A 66 16.62 16.13 13.78
CA SER A 66 16.77 17.57 13.58
C SER A 66 17.02 18.35 14.88
N ILE A 67 16.82 17.72 16.04
CA ILE A 67 17.11 18.33 17.36
C ILE A 67 18.62 18.21 17.66
N PRO A 68 19.34 19.32 17.92
CA PRO A 68 20.76 19.27 18.25
C PRO A 68 21.01 18.42 19.50
N LYS A 69 21.90 17.43 19.39
CA LYS A 69 22.32 16.62 20.54
C LYS A 69 23.31 17.42 21.38
N THR A 70 22.95 17.80 22.60
CA THR A 70 23.89 18.32 23.59
C THR A 70 24.71 17.17 24.17
N GLU A 71 26.02 17.35 24.31
CA GLU A 71 27.00 16.40 24.91
C GLU A 71 26.64 15.92 26.33
N LEU A 72 25.59 16.48 26.94
CA LEU A 72 25.00 16.06 28.22
C LEU A 72 24.36 14.66 28.16
N PHE A 73 23.85 14.26 27.00
CA PHE A 73 23.29 12.94 26.77
C PHE A 73 24.26 12.19 25.87
N GLY A 74 25.23 11.51 26.51
CA GLY A 74 26.28 10.77 25.81
C GLY A 74 25.72 9.81 24.76
N LYS A 75 26.47 9.57 23.68
CA LYS A 75 26.10 8.64 22.61
C LYS A 75 26.01 7.19 23.14
N ASN A 76 24.87 6.80 23.67
CA ASN A 76 24.52 5.44 24.06
C ASN A 76 23.74 4.77 22.91
N SER A 77 24.36 3.81 22.22
CA SER A 77 23.68 3.09 21.12
C SER A 77 22.37 2.43 21.55
N ALA A 78 22.21 2.08 22.83
CA ALA A 78 20.99 1.50 23.39
C ALA A 78 19.80 2.48 23.42
N GLU A 79 20.03 3.78 23.64
CA GLU A 79 18.95 4.78 23.63
C GLU A 79 18.46 5.04 22.21
N GLY A 80 19.36 5.03 21.22
CA GLY A 80 18.96 5.13 19.81
C GLY A 80 17.97 4.03 19.43
N VAL A 81 18.28 2.78 19.77
CA VAL A 81 17.38 1.65 19.53
C VAL A 81 16.04 1.81 20.26
N TYR A 82 16.06 2.24 21.53
CA TYR A 82 14.83 2.49 22.28
C TYR A 82 13.97 3.61 21.66
N GLN A 83 14.60 4.71 21.24
CA GLN A 83 13.92 5.84 20.61
C GLN A 83 13.30 5.43 19.27
N ASP A 84 14.01 4.66 18.45
CA ASP A 84 13.50 4.16 17.19
C ASP A 84 12.28 3.25 17.41
N LEU A 85 12.35 2.32 18.38
CA LEU A 85 11.23 1.46 18.76
C LEU A 85 10.03 2.25 19.29
N PHE A 86 10.29 3.31 20.06
CA PHE A 86 9.26 4.18 20.59
C PHE A 86 8.56 4.97 19.46
N ASP A 87 9.33 5.52 18.52
CA ASP A 87 8.81 6.24 17.36
C ASP A 87 7.99 5.30 16.45
N GLU A 88 8.44 4.05 16.28
CA GLU A 88 7.70 3.01 15.56
C GLU A 88 6.33 2.72 16.21
N LYS A 89 6.30 2.49 17.54
CA LYS A 89 5.04 2.23 18.25
C LYS A 89 4.10 3.43 18.28
N MET A 90 4.64 4.63 18.37
CA MET A 90 3.83 5.84 18.25
C MET A 90 3.22 5.96 16.85
N ALA A 91 4.02 5.74 15.81
CA ALA A 91 3.55 5.78 14.43
C ALA A 91 2.45 4.75 14.14
N GLU A 92 2.59 3.53 14.66
CA GLU A 92 1.55 2.49 14.57
C GLU A 92 0.24 2.95 15.21
N GLN A 93 0.29 3.48 16.43
CA GLN A 93 -0.90 3.94 17.16
C GLN A 93 -1.61 5.09 16.44
N VAL A 94 -0.84 6.05 15.93
CA VAL A 94 -1.39 7.19 15.18
C VAL A 94 -1.99 6.71 13.86
N ALA A 95 -1.31 5.82 13.12
CA ALA A 95 -1.82 5.29 11.87
C ALA A 95 -3.09 4.44 12.05
N GLN A 96 -3.18 3.67 13.14
CA GLN A 96 -4.40 2.93 13.50
C GLN A 96 -5.59 3.84 13.77
N SER A 97 -5.35 5.06 14.28
CA SER A 97 -6.41 6.05 14.49
C SER A 97 -7.00 6.58 13.17
N GLY A 98 -6.25 6.49 12.06
CA GLY A 98 -6.64 6.99 10.74
C GLY A 98 -6.79 8.52 10.65
N GLN A 99 -6.33 9.27 11.64
CA GLN A 99 -6.59 10.71 11.74
C GLN A 99 -5.79 11.56 10.75
N THR A 100 -4.73 11.03 10.14
CA THR A 100 -3.92 11.83 9.20
C THR A 100 -4.50 11.85 7.79
N GLY A 101 -5.42 10.94 7.45
CA GLY A 101 -6.04 10.84 6.12
C GLY A 101 -5.11 10.32 5.00
N ILE A 102 -3.89 9.91 5.34
CA ILE A 102 -2.94 9.35 4.38
C ILE A 102 -3.37 7.94 3.99
N SER A 103 -3.73 7.10 4.97
CA SER A 103 -4.23 5.74 4.70
C SER A 103 -5.44 5.73 3.78
N SER A 104 -6.42 6.63 3.97
CA SER A 104 -7.59 6.71 3.09
C SER A 104 -7.24 7.05 1.66
N SER A 105 -6.31 7.99 1.45
CA SER A 105 -5.86 8.38 0.10
C SER A 105 -5.20 7.20 -0.64
N ILE A 106 -4.47 6.36 0.08
CA ILE A 106 -3.82 5.16 -0.46
C ILE A 106 -4.84 4.07 -0.76
N VAL A 107 -5.80 3.86 0.14
CA VAL A 107 -6.90 2.91 -0.04
C VAL A 107 -7.66 3.22 -1.32
N GLU A 108 -8.04 4.48 -1.50
CA GLU A 108 -8.73 4.94 -2.70
C GLU A 108 -7.91 4.69 -3.97
N GLU A 109 -6.61 4.96 -3.93
CA GLU A 109 -5.75 4.75 -5.09
C GLU A 109 -5.61 3.27 -5.45
N ILE A 110 -5.44 2.39 -4.47
CA ILE A 110 -5.37 0.94 -4.69
C ILE A 110 -6.71 0.44 -5.26
N GLN A 111 -7.85 0.89 -4.73
CA GLN A 111 -9.17 0.53 -5.24
C GLN A 111 -9.35 0.97 -6.70
N ARG A 112 -9.01 2.23 -7.02
CA ARG A 112 -9.04 2.74 -8.41
C ARG A 112 -8.20 1.89 -9.37
N GLN A 113 -7.00 1.48 -8.96
CA GLN A 113 -6.13 0.65 -9.81
C GLN A 113 -6.69 -0.76 -10.02
N GLN A 114 -7.30 -1.37 -8.99
CA GLN A 114 -7.91 -2.70 -9.13
C GLN A 114 -9.13 -2.72 -10.05
N GLU A 115 -9.88 -1.62 -10.13
CA GLU A 115 -11.01 -1.48 -11.05
C GLU A 115 -10.55 -1.36 -12.51
N GLN A 116 -9.40 -0.71 -12.76
CA GLN A 116 -8.81 -0.57 -14.09
C GLN A 116 -8.21 -1.87 -14.64
N VAL A 117 -7.90 -2.85 -13.79
CA VAL A 117 -7.41 -4.19 -14.17
C VAL A 117 -8.55 -5.13 -14.63
N ASN A 118 -9.74 -4.59 -14.93
CA ASN A 118 -10.85 -5.34 -15.53
C ASN A 118 -10.87 -5.14 -17.07
N PRO A 119 -10.27 -6.03 -17.88
CA PRO A 119 -10.26 -5.89 -19.34
C PRO A 119 -11.64 -6.01 -20.00
N SER A 120 -12.70 -6.34 -19.24
CA SER A 120 -14.07 -6.52 -19.75
C SER A 120 -14.85 -5.21 -19.99
N SER A 121 -14.30 -4.02 -19.72
CA SER A 121 -14.95 -2.74 -20.06
C SER A 121 -14.32 -1.99 -21.24
N VAL A 122 -13.33 -2.57 -21.92
CA VAL A 122 -12.79 -2.03 -23.19
C VAL A 122 -13.83 -2.13 -24.34
N GLY A 123 -14.93 -2.86 -24.15
CA GLY A 123 -15.91 -3.21 -25.17
C GLY A 123 -16.97 -2.17 -25.57
N SER A 124 -17.01 -0.96 -25.00
CA SER A 124 -18.15 -0.04 -25.27
C SER A 124 -17.78 1.34 -25.82
N ARG A 125 -16.54 1.54 -26.29
CA ARG A 125 -16.18 2.76 -27.04
C ARG A 125 -16.18 2.58 -28.55
N PHE A 126 -16.77 1.50 -29.06
CA PHE A 126 -17.08 1.38 -30.48
C PHE A 126 -18.46 1.98 -30.73
N ILE A 127 -18.49 3.25 -31.14
CA ILE A 127 -19.65 3.80 -31.84
C ILE A 127 -19.45 3.40 -33.30
N PRO A 128 -20.17 2.40 -33.84
CA PRO A 128 -20.13 2.15 -35.27
C PRO A 128 -20.64 3.41 -35.97
N LEU A 129 -19.77 4.02 -36.79
CA LEU A 129 -20.19 4.90 -37.87
C LEU A 129 -20.99 4.06 -38.86
N HIS A 130 -22.27 3.85 -38.58
CA HIS A 130 -23.24 3.51 -39.61
C HIS A 130 -23.74 4.84 -40.20
N PRO A 131 -23.30 5.25 -41.41
CA PRO A 131 -24.03 6.26 -42.15
C PRO A 131 -25.40 5.69 -42.51
N SER A 132 -26.41 6.52 -42.24
CA SER A 132 -27.84 6.35 -42.48
C SER A 132 -28.23 5.49 -43.68
N SER A 133 -29.36 4.81 -43.49
CA SER A 133 -30.08 3.94 -44.42
C SER A 133 -30.59 4.62 -45.70
N GLU A 134 -29.72 5.17 -46.52
CA GLU A 134 -30.08 5.57 -47.88
C GLU A 134 -29.78 4.41 -48.83
N LYS A 135 -30.87 3.72 -49.19
CA LYS A 135 -30.89 2.65 -50.18
C LYS A 135 -30.30 3.15 -51.49
N PHE A 136 -29.07 2.71 -51.79
CA PHE A 136 -28.45 2.91 -53.09
C PHE A 136 -29.38 2.35 -54.17
N SER A 137 -29.97 3.24 -54.96
CA SER A 137 -30.81 2.86 -56.10
C SER A 137 -29.90 2.71 -57.32
N PRO A 138 -29.74 1.50 -57.90
CA PRO A 138 -28.95 1.33 -59.12
C PRO A 138 -29.67 2.03 -60.27
N TRP A 139 -28.90 2.80 -61.04
CA TRP A 139 -29.32 3.58 -62.21
C TRP A 139 -30.44 2.91 -63.03
N VAL A 140 -31.66 3.45 -62.90
CA VAL A 140 -32.69 3.34 -63.92
C VAL A 140 -32.63 4.63 -64.73
N SER A 141 -32.04 4.56 -65.92
CA SER A 141 -32.33 5.50 -67.00
C SER A 141 -32.81 4.67 -68.18
N GLN A 142 -34.12 4.42 -68.16
CA GLN A 142 -34.88 3.97 -69.30
C GLN A 142 -34.82 5.09 -70.36
N GLU A 143 -34.32 4.74 -71.54
CA GLU A 143 -34.92 5.05 -72.84
C GLU A 143 -35.44 6.49 -73.05
N ASN A 144 -34.70 7.28 -73.84
CA ASN A 144 -35.32 8.30 -74.68
C ASN A 144 -34.81 8.14 -76.12
N SER A 145 -35.56 7.35 -76.87
CA SER A 145 -35.61 7.39 -78.34
C SER A 145 -36.30 8.69 -78.75
N GLY A 146 -35.62 9.52 -79.54
CA GLY A 146 -36.23 10.72 -80.10
C GLY A 146 -35.28 11.60 -80.88
N HIS A 147 -34.74 11.11 -82.00
CA HIS A 147 -34.82 11.68 -83.37
C HIS A 147 -33.92 10.85 -84.31
#